data_AF-A0A1E4T9D3-F1
#
_entry.id   AF-A0A1E4T9D3-F1
#
_cell.length_a   1.000
_cell.length_b   1.000
_cell.length_c   1.000
_cell.angle_alpha   90.00
_cell.angle_beta   90.00
_cell.angle_gamma   90.00
#
_symmetry.space_group_name_H-M   'P 1'
#
loop_
_entity.id
_entity.type
_entity.pdbx_description
1 polymer ?
#
loop_
_entity_poly.entity_id
_entity_poly.type
_entity_poly.pdbx_seq_one_letter_code
_entity_poly.pdbx_strand_id
1 'polypeptide(L)'
;MADEVANVKALLDALESQSEDVEEKVAAFLKESSQYESSIERARYHGLVSFILLSLGYSILRLDGQDVSKHPIASDLARAQRYLSLVNELEQESDMDNLSTAEPEPTPEPTKRLPDLPDHSQKRSKTNSSRHRNRRRKGLSKS
;
A
#
# COMPACT_ATOMS: atom_id res chain seq x y z
N MET A 1 20.39 -48.09 4.58
CA MET A 1 19.77 -48.63 3.36
C MET A 1 18.24 -48.69 3.46
N ALA A 2 17.61 -49.64 4.17
CA ALA A 2 16.14 -49.74 4.21
C ALA A 2 15.45 -48.50 4.84
N ASP A 3 16.01 -47.98 5.93
CA ASP A 3 15.46 -46.80 6.63
C ASP A 3 15.62 -45.50 5.83
N GLU A 4 16.73 -45.36 5.09
CA GLU A 4 16.98 -44.18 4.23
C GLU A 4 16.03 -44.16 3.03
N VAL A 5 15.79 -45.33 2.42
CA VAL A 5 14.82 -45.47 1.31
C VAL A 5 13.39 -45.19 1.79
N ALA A 6 13.02 -45.66 2.98
CA ALA A 6 11.72 -45.36 3.57
C ALA A 6 11.55 -43.86 3.86
N ASN A 7 12.60 -43.18 4.32
CA ASN A 7 12.57 -41.75 4.61
C ASN A 7 12.47 -40.91 3.32
N VAL A 8 13.23 -41.26 2.28
CA VAL A 8 13.14 -40.58 0.97
C VAL A 8 11.75 -40.77 0.36
N LYS A 9 11.17 -41.96 0.48
CA LYS A 9 9.80 -42.22 0.01
C LYS A 9 8.79 -41.32 0.72
N ALA A 10 8.87 -41.21 2.04
CA ALA A 10 7.98 -40.33 2.81
C ALA A 10 8.10 -38.85 2.39
N LEU A 11 9.32 -38.38 2.08
CA LEU A 11 9.53 -37.02 1.58
C LEU A 11 8.94 -36.82 0.17
N LEU A 12 9.02 -37.84 -0.69
CA LEU A 12 8.44 -37.80 -2.03
C LEU A 12 6.90 -37.78 -1.98
N ASP A 13 6.30 -38.64 -1.17
CA ASP A 13 4.85 -38.68 -0.95
C ASP A 13 4.34 -37.32 -0.41
N ALA A 14 5.11 -36.70 0.51
CA ALA A 14 4.79 -35.38 1.03
C ALA A 14 4.92 -34.27 -0.02
N LEU A 15 5.92 -34.35 -0.91
CA LEU A 15 6.12 -33.38 -1.99
C LEU A 15 4.99 -33.48 -3.03
N GLU A 16 4.56 -34.70 -3.37
CA GLU A 16 3.44 -34.94 -4.28
C GLU A 16 2.15 -34.32 -3.74
N SER A 17 1.80 -34.64 -2.49
CA SER A 17 0.62 -34.05 -1.83
C SER A 17 0.69 -32.52 -1.75
N GLN A 18 1.85 -31.94 -1.42
CA GLN A 18 2.00 -30.48 -1.40
C GLN A 18 1.88 -29.86 -2.80
N SER A 19 2.34 -30.57 -3.84
CA SER A 19 2.22 -30.11 -5.23
C SER A 19 0.77 -30.03 -5.67
N GLU A 20 -0.03 -31.05 -5.37
CA GLU A 20 -1.47 -31.07 -5.67
C GLU A 20 -2.20 -29.92 -4.96
N ASP A 21 -1.94 -29.73 -3.67
CA ASP A 21 -2.49 -28.63 -2.86
C ASP A 21 -2.15 -27.24 -3.42
N VAL A 22 -0.91 -27.06 -3.86
CA VAL A 22 -0.44 -25.79 -4.43
C VAL A 22 -1.09 -25.56 -5.79
N GLU A 23 -1.21 -26.58 -6.63
CA GLU A 23 -1.88 -26.49 -7.92
C GLU A 23 -3.32 -26.02 -7.76
N GLU A 24 -4.10 -26.64 -6.86
CA GLU A 24 -5.48 -26.26 -6.62
C GLU A 24 -5.61 -24.80 -6.17
N LYS A 25 -4.82 -24.40 -5.17
CA LYS A 25 -4.85 -23.04 -4.59
C LYS A 25 -4.42 -21.98 -5.60
N VAL A 26 -3.37 -22.24 -6.37
CA VAL A 26 -2.89 -21.33 -7.41
C VAL A 26 -3.90 -21.22 -8.54
N ALA A 27 -4.51 -22.33 -8.98
CA ALA A 27 -5.55 -22.32 -10.00
C ALA A 27 -6.78 -21.52 -9.55
N ALA A 28 -7.21 -21.64 -8.29
CA ALA A 28 -8.28 -20.82 -7.71
C ALA A 28 -7.90 -19.34 -7.70
N PHE A 29 -6.72 -19.01 -7.16
CA PHE A 29 -6.21 -17.65 -7.09
C PHE A 29 -6.10 -16.96 -8.46
N LEU A 30 -5.67 -17.67 -9.51
CA LEU A 30 -5.54 -17.10 -10.85
C LEU A 30 -6.90 -16.82 -11.51
N LYS A 31 -7.96 -17.56 -11.15
CA LYS A 31 -9.33 -17.34 -11.67
C LYS A 31 -9.98 -16.06 -11.14
N GLU A 32 -9.55 -15.56 -9.99
CA GLU A 32 -10.11 -14.36 -9.34
C GLU A 32 -9.60 -13.03 -9.95
N SER A 33 -8.68 -13.10 -10.93
CA SER A 33 -7.90 -11.95 -11.41
C SER A 33 -8.68 -10.81 -12.05
N SER A 34 -9.94 -11.03 -12.44
CA SER A 34 -10.77 -10.04 -13.14
C SER A 34 -11.55 -9.09 -12.23
N GLN A 35 -11.40 -9.19 -10.90
CA GLN A 35 -12.26 -8.48 -9.93
C GLN A 35 -11.60 -7.30 -9.20
N TYR A 36 -10.34 -6.96 -9.51
CA TYR A 36 -9.64 -5.89 -8.80
C TYR A 36 -10.04 -4.50 -9.31
N GLU A 37 -10.64 -3.70 -8.45
CA GLU A 37 -11.17 -2.38 -8.79
C GLU A 37 -10.08 -1.31 -8.64
N SER A 38 -9.24 -1.41 -7.60
CA SER A 38 -8.18 -0.43 -7.34
C SER A 38 -6.86 -0.74 -8.07
N SER A 39 -6.02 0.28 -8.21
CA SER A 39 -4.65 0.11 -8.73
C SER A 39 -3.75 -0.63 -7.73
N ILE A 40 -4.01 -0.45 -6.43
CA ILE A 40 -3.25 -1.09 -5.34
C ILE A 40 -3.56 -2.58 -5.27
N GLU A 41 -4.84 -2.98 -5.35
CA GLU A 41 -5.23 -4.40 -5.44
C GLU A 41 -4.58 -5.10 -6.64
N ARG A 42 -4.56 -4.44 -7.80
CA ARG A 42 -3.88 -4.97 -8.99
C ARG A 42 -2.38 -5.11 -8.78
N ALA A 43 -1.73 -4.12 -8.17
CA ALA A 43 -0.30 -4.19 -7.86
C ALA A 43 0.00 -5.35 -6.89
N ARG A 44 -0.84 -5.54 -5.86
CA ARG A 44 -0.74 -6.66 -4.92
C ARG A 44 -0.89 -8.00 -5.62
N TYR A 45 -1.91 -8.14 -6.46
CA TYR A 45 -2.15 -9.35 -7.23
C TYR A 45 -0.93 -9.70 -8.10
N HIS A 46 -0.44 -8.75 -8.91
CA HIS A 46 0.74 -8.98 -9.75
C HIS A 46 2.00 -9.29 -8.95
N GLY A 47 2.17 -8.65 -7.78
CA GLY A 47 3.24 -8.96 -6.84
C GLY A 47 3.18 -10.41 -6.33
N LEU A 48 1.99 -10.87 -5.94
CA LEU A 48 1.75 -12.23 -5.47
C LEU A 48 1.97 -13.26 -6.58
N VAL A 49 1.44 -13.02 -7.79
CA VAL A 49 1.68 -13.89 -8.95
C VAL A 49 3.17 -14.02 -9.25
N SER A 50 3.90 -12.91 -9.26
CA SER A 50 5.34 -12.91 -9.50
C SER A 50 6.09 -13.69 -8.42
N PHE A 51 5.73 -13.48 -7.16
CA PHE A 51 6.31 -14.20 -6.03
C PHE A 51 6.04 -15.71 -6.11
N ILE A 52 4.83 -16.14 -6.46
CA ILE A 52 4.46 -17.55 -6.64
C ILE A 52 5.31 -18.19 -7.74
N LEU A 53 5.37 -17.57 -8.93
CA LEU A 53 6.13 -18.10 -10.07
C LEU A 53 7.62 -18.23 -9.76
N LEU A 54 8.21 -17.21 -9.11
CA LEU A 54 9.61 -17.24 -8.71
C LEU A 54 9.88 -18.28 -7.61
N SER A 55 8.94 -18.48 -6.69
CA SER A 55 9.06 -19.51 -5.64
C SER A 55 9.00 -20.92 -6.22
N LEU A 56 8.11 -21.16 -7.19
CA LEU A 56 8.04 -22.43 -7.91
C LEU A 56 9.32 -22.69 -8.71
N GLY A 57 9.80 -21.69 -9.46
CA GLY A 57 11.09 -21.80 -10.16
C GLY A 57 12.25 -22.06 -9.20
N TYR A 58 12.27 -21.42 -8.04
CA TYR A 58 13.29 -21.64 -7.01
C TYR A 58 13.25 -23.09 -6.49
N SER A 59 12.05 -23.63 -6.28
CA SER A 59 11.85 -25.02 -5.84
C SER A 59 12.35 -26.03 -6.87
N ILE A 60 12.02 -25.83 -8.14
CA ILE A 60 12.49 -26.70 -9.25
C ILE A 60 14.02 -26.72 -9.30
N LEU A 61 14.67 -25.54 -9.23
CA LEU A 61 16.13 -25.47 -9.25
C LEU A 61 16.78 -26.17 -8.05
N ARG A 62 16.12 -26.17 -6.89
CA ARG A 62 16.58 -26.95 -5.72
C ARG A 62 16.43 -28.45 -5.94
N LEU A 63 15.34 -28.90 -6.55
CA LEU A 63 15.12 -30.32 -6.87
C LEU A 63 16.15 -30.82 -7.90
N ASP A 64 16.55 -29.97 -8.85
CA ASP A 64 17.62 -30.24 -9.81
C ASP A 64 19.02 -30.21 -9.19
N GLY A 65 19.14 -29.92 -7.88
CA GLY A 65 20.42 -29.87 -7.17
C GLY A 65 21.27 -28.66 -7.51
N GLN A 66 20.71 -27.61 -8.14
CA GLN A 66 21.45 -26.40 -8.45
C GLN A 66 21.73 -25.56 -7.21
N ASP A 67 22.85 -24.84 -7.22
CA ASP A 67 23.16 -23.84 -6.20
C ASP A 67 22.34 -22.57 -6.45
N VAL A 68 21.13 -22.56 -5.90
CA VAL A 68 20.15 -21.49 -6.12
C VAL A 68 20.62 -20.15 -5.53
N SER A 69 21.60 -20.14 -4.62
CA SER A 69 22.18 -18.91 -4.07
C SER A 69 22.96 -18.10 -5.12
N LYS A 70 23.51 -18.78 -6.13
CA LYS A 70 24.21 -18.17 -7.26
C LYS A 70 23.30 -17.91 -8.46
N HIS A 71 22.08 -18.45 -8.44
CA HIS A 71 21.14 -18.31 -9.53
C HIS A 71 20.42 -16.94 -9.45
N PRO A 72 20.20 -16.23 -10.59
CA PRO A 72 19.54 -14.92 -10.60
C PRO A 72 18.16 -14.90 -9.92
N ILE A 73 17.47 -16.05 -9.91
CA ILE A 73 16.16 -16.21 -9.26
C ILE A 73 16.14 -15.80 -7.79
N ALA A 74 17.25 -15.96 -7.05
CA ALA A 74 17.31 -15.52 -5.66
C ALA A 74 17.18 -13.99 -5.55
N SER A 75 17.81 -13.27 -6.49
CA SER A 75 17.71 -11.81 -6.55
C SER A 75 16.33 -11.33 -7.03
N ASP A 76 15.70 -12.09 -7.94
CA ASP A 76 14.36 -11.77 -8.43
C ASP A 76 13.30 -12.05 -7.35
N LEU A 77 13.45 -13.13 -6.58
CA LEU A 77 12.59 -13.44 -5.43
C LEU A 77 12.68 -12.33 -4.37
N ALA A 78 13.88 -11.86 -4.06
CA ALA A 78 14.09 -10.73 -3.15
C ALA A 78 13.44 -9.44 -3.70
N ARG A 79 13.45 -9.23 -5.03
CA ARG A 79 12.78 -8.10 -5.66
C ARG A 79 11.25 -8.19 -5.55
N ALA A 80 10.68 -9.36 -5.78
CA ALA A 80 9.25 -9.60 -5.62
C ALA A 80 8.79 -9.37 -4.17
N GLN A 81 9.58 -9.81 -3.19
CA GLN A 81 9.33 -9.52 -1.77
C GLN A 81 9.31 -8.02 -1.48
N ARG A 82 10.29 -7.27 -2.01
CA ARG A 82 10.33 -5.80 -1.85
C ARG A 82 9.10 -5.12 -2.47
N TYR A 83 8.65 -5.57 -3.64
CA TYR A 83 7.44 -5.01 -4.25
C TYR A 83 6.20 -5.26 -3.40
N LEU A 84 6.06 -6.45 -2.82
CA LEU A 84 4.97 -6.73 -1.89
C LEU A 84 5.03 -5.86 -0.63
N SER A 85 6.23 -5.62 -0.08
CA SER A 85 6.41 -4.69 1.05
C SER A 85 5.96 -3.27 0.71
N LEU A 86 6.37 -2.75 -0.45
CA LEU A 86 5.97 -1.41 -0.90
C LEU A 86 4.45 -1.30 -1.11
N VAL A 87 3.82 -2.33 -1.67
CA VAL A 87 2.36 -2.35 -1.84
C VAL A 87 1.65 -2.32 -0.48
N ASN A 88 2.13 -3.09 0.50
CA ASN A 88 1.55 -3.10 1.85
C ASN A 88 1.74 -1.75 2.58
N GLU A 89 2.87 -1.06 2.37
CA GLU A 89 3.10 0.28 2.91
C GLU A 89 2.11 1.29 2.31
N LEU A 90 1.88 1.23 1.00
CA LEU A 90 0.91 2.10 0.31
C LEU A 90 -0.54 1.81 0.72
N GLU A 91 -0.91 0.55 0.95
CA GLU A 91 -2.22 0.19 1.51
C GLU A 91 -2.42 0.86 2.88
N GLN A 92 -1.44 0.73 3.79
CA GLN A 92 -1.51 1.31 5.14
C GLN A 92 -1.58 2.84 5.12
N GLU A 93 -0.83 3.51 4.23
CA GLU A 93 -0.88 4.97 4.11
C GLU A 93 -2.26 5.44 3.59
N SER A 94 -2.84 4.74 2.62
CA SER A 94 -4.17 5.05 2.10
C SER A 94 -5.30 4.89 3.12
N ASP A 95 -5.18 3.93 4.04
CA ASP A 95 -6.12 3.74 5.14
C ASP A 95 -6.04 4.89 6.17
N MET A 96 -4.83 5.42 6.42
CA MET A 96 -4.61 6.51 7.37
C MET A 96 -5.13 7.87 6.86
N ASP A 97 -5.02 8.14 5.55
CA ASP A 97 -5.60 9.34 4.92
C ASP A 97 -7.14 9.36 5.00
N ASN A 98 -7.77 8.18 4.89
CA ASN A 98 -9.22 8.03 5.06
C ASN A 98 -9.68 8.26 6.51
N LEU A 99 -8.86 7.89 7.52
CA LEU A 99 -9.16 8.19 8.92
C LEU A 99 -8.97 9.68 9.28
N SER A 100 -8.02 10.37 8.64
CA SER A 100 -7.76 11.80 8.90
C SER A 100 -8.83 12.73 8.31
N THR A 101 -9.79 12.21 7.54
CA THR A 101 -10.88 12.97 6.91
C THR A 101 -12.24 12.75 7.60
N ALA A 102 -12.27 12.11 8.78
CA ALA A 102 -13.46 12.11 9.63
C ALA A 102 -13.67 13.53 10.22
N GLU A 103 -14.83 14.10 9.94
CA GLU A 103 -15.18 15.52 10.09
C GLU A 103 -14.77 16.18 11.43
N PRO A 104 -14.37 17.48 11.43
CA PRO A 104 -14.35 18.25 12.66
C PRO A 104 -15.78 18.34 13.22
N GLU A 105 -15.95 17.95 14.49
CA GLU A 105 -17.24 18.07 15.19
C GLU A 105 -17.88 19.44 14.95
N PRO A 106 -19.21 19.51 14.70
CA PRO A 106 -19.89 20.77 14.54
C PRO A 106 -19.82 21.55 15.84
N THR A 107 -18.93 22.55 15.89
CA THR A 107 -18.91 23.56 16.95
C THR A 107 -20.32 24.13 17.13
N PRO A 108 -20.90 24.14 18.35
CA PRO A 108 -22.24 24.63 18.55
C PRO A 108 -22.31 26.11 18.16
N GLU A 109 -23.17 26.42 17.18
CA GLU A 109 -23.46 27.79 16.77
C GLU A 109 -23.92 28.63 17.99
N PRO A 110 -23.41 29.86 18.17
CA PRO A 110 -23.91 30.74 19.21
C PRO A 110 -25.38 31.09 18.91
N THR A 111 -26.26 30.65 19.81
CA THR A 111 -27.69 30.88 19.78
C THR A 111 -27.98 32.37 19.59
N LYS A 112 -28.66 32.71 18.48
CA LYS A 112 -29.13 34.08 18.20
C LYS A 112 -30.02 34.56 19.35
N ARG A 113 -29.52 35.50 20.17
CA ARG A 113 -30.36 36.24 21.11
C ARG A 113 -31.28 37.18 20.33
N LEU A 114 -32.54 37.23 20.76
CA LEU A 114 -33.62 38.10 20.29
C LEU A 114 -33.19 39.58 20.19
N PRO A 115 -33.84 40.39 19.33
CA PRO A 115 -33.49 41.78 19.13
C PRO A 115 -34.05 42.65 20.27
N ASP A 116 -33.18 43.33 21.01
CA ASP A 116 -33.59 44.45 21.87
C ASP A 116 -33.72 45.74 21.04
N LEU A 117 -34.77 46.50 21.36
CA LEU A 117 -35.22 47.72 20.70
C LEU A 117 -34.15 48.84 20.63
N PRO A 118 -34.29 49.80 19.68
CA PRO A 118 -33.25 50.77 19.39
C PRO A 118 -33.20 51.88 20.43
N ASP A 119 -32.02 52.13 20.99
CA ASP A 119 -31.74 53.36 21.74
C ASP A 119 -30.97 54.36 20.88
N HIS A 120 -31.56 55.53 20.70
CA HIS A 120 -31.02 56.64 19.92
C HIS A 120 -30.05 57.45 20.78
N SER A 121 -28.74 57.39 20.52
CA SER A 121 -27.87 58.58 20.61
C SER A 121 -26.42 58.36 20.16
N GLN A 122 -26.10 58.99 19.04
CA GLN A 122 -24.97 59.92 18.85
C GLN A 122 -23.52 59.46 19.05
N LYS A 123 -22.78 59.50 17.92
CA LYS A 123 -21.54 60.27 17.64
C LYS A 123 -20.29 59.45 17.23
N ARG A 124 -20.01 59.57 15.92
CA ARG A 124 -18.73 59.97 15.30
C ARG A 124 -17.42 59.35 15.84
N SER A 125 -16.73 58.57 15.00
CA SER A 125 -15.50 59.00 14.27
C SER A 125 -14.74 57.85 13.60
N LYS A 126 -14.64 57.95 12.26
CA LYS A 126 -13.46 57.74 11.39
C LYS A 126 -12.29 56.89 11.94
N THR A 127 -11.88 55.85 11.21
CA THR A 127 -10.79 55.90 10.20
C THR A 127 -10.52 54.53 9.58
N ASN A 128 -10.35 54.53 8.26
CA ASN A 128 -9.82 53.43 7.46
C ASN A 128 -8.30 53.35 7.62
N SER A 129 -7.73 52.15 7.71
CA SER A 129 -6.37 51.92 7.20
C SER A 129 -6.15 50.48 6.74
N SER A 130 -6.26 50.33 5.43
CA SER A 130 -5.59 49.31 4.62
C SER A 130 -4.08 49.28 4.90
N ARG A 131 -3.49 48.07 4.89
CA ARG A 131 -2.09 47.84 4.48
C ARG A 131 -1.86 46.38 4.12
N HIS A 132 -2.23 46.05 2.89
CA HIS A 132 -1.70 44.91 2.15
C HIS A 132 -0.35 45.34 1.55
N ARG A 133 0.75 44.62 1.84
CA ARG A 133 2.05 44.81 1.16
C ARG A 133 2.61 43.48 0.70
N ASN A 134 2.36 43.18 -0.57
CA ASN A 134 3.18 42.30 -1.38
C ASN A 134 4.55 42.93 -1.62
N ARG A 135 5.64 42.18 -1.40
CA ARG A 135 6.97 42.49 -1.95
C ARG A 135 7.46 41.32 -2.78
N ARG A 136 7.56 41.59 -4.07
CA ARG A 136 8.08 40.76 -5.14
C ARG A 136 9.36 41.44 -5.66
N ARG A 137 10.31 40.63 -6.19
CA ARG A 137 11.51 41.00 -7.00
C ARG A 137 12.76 41.35 -6.18
N LYS A 138 13.99 40.94 -6.52
CA LYS A 138 14.73 40.60 -7.75
C LYS A 138 15.88 39.65 -7.30
N GLY A 139 16.38 38.65 -8.02
CA GLY A 139 16.79 38.69 -9.43
C GLY A 139 18.08 39.52 -9.61
N LEU A 140 19.23 39.04 -9.15
CA LEU A 140 20.54 39.57 -9.55
C LEU A 140 21.54 38.43 -9.81
N SER A 141 21.96 38.36 -11.07
CA SER A 141 23.13 37.67 -11.58
C SER A 141 24.43 38.30 -11.09
N LYS A 142 25.51 37.50 -11.08
CA LYS A 142 26.89 37.81 -11.52
C LYS A 142 27.64 36.47 -11.49
N SER A 143 28.04 35.94 -12.64
CA SER A 143 29.30 36.24 -13.37
C SER A 143 30.52 35.78 -12.58
#